data_AF-A0A954NC65-F1
#
_entry.id   AF-A0A954NC65-F1
#
_cell.length_a   1.000
_cell.length_b   1.000
_cell.length_c   1.000
_cell.angle_alpha   90.00
_cell.angle_beta   90.00
_cell.angle_gamma   90.00
#
_symmetry.space_group_name_H-M   'P 1'
#
loop_
_entity.id
_entity.type
_entity.pdbx_description
1 polymer ?
#
loop_
_entity_poly.entity_id
_entity_poly.type
_entity_poly.pdbx_seq_one_letter_code
_entity_poly.pdbx_strand_id
1 'polypeptide(L)' 'MPKKKSRASEDIRYHRDGSVWAKGQSIDGVATGYWQWFRKNGVIMRSGYFDQGEPVGEWTTYDQTGNVYKVTSKSAKPR' A
#
# COMPACT_ATOMS: atom_id res chain seq x y z
N MET A 1 20.33 -24.52 -8.35
CA MET A 1 19.33 -23.61 -8.96
C MET A 1 19.52 -22.23 -8.36
N PRO A 2 19.87 -21.18 -9.12
CA PRO A 2 20.03 -19.85 -8.55
C PRO A 2 18.66 -19.32 -8.15
N LYS A 3 18.45 -19.09 -6.84
CA LYS A 3 17.28 -18.36 -6.35
C LYS A 3 17.36 -16.96 -6.96
N LYS A 4 16.53 -16.66 -7.97
CA LYS A 4 16.37 -15.28 -8.44
C LYS A 4 16.00 -14.46 -7.20
N LYS A 5 16.91 -13.59 -6.75
CA LYS A 5 16.61 -12.62 -5.69
C LYS A 5 15.58 -11.68 -6.29
N SER A 6 14.32 -11.94 -6.02
CA SER A 6 13.24 -11.05 -6.39
C SER A 6 13.45 -9.75 -5.61
N ARG A 7 13.71 -8.67 -6.33
CA ARG A 7 14.03 -7.37 -5.75
C ARG A 7 12.71 -6.63 -5.54
N ALA A 8 12.56 -6.03 -4.36
CA ALA A 8 11.50 -5.06 -4.16
C ALA A 8 11.68 -3.92 -5.17
N SER A 9 10.61 -3.61 -5.88
CA SER A 9 10.48 -2.52 -6.83
C SER A 9 9.40 -1.56 -6.34
N GLU A 10 9.57 -0.27 -6.57
CA GLU A 10 8.54 0.71 -6.25
C GLU A 10 7.50 0.73 -7.38
N ASP A 11 6.24 0.53 -7.02
CA ASP A 11 5.10 0.59 -7.92
C ASP A 11 4.28 1.85 -7.61
N ILE A 12 3.93 2.59 -8.65
CA ILE A 12 3.16 3.83 -8.57
C ILE A 12 2.01 3.74 -9.57
N ARG A 13 0.79 3.83 -9.03
CA ARG A 13 -0.44 3.87 -9.80
C ARG A 13 -0.99 5.29 -9.79
N TYR A 14 -1.50 5.72 -10.94
CA TYR A 14 -2.01 7.06 -11.15
C TYR A 14 -3.52 7.05 -11.41
N HIS A 15 -4.19 8.12 -11.01
CA HIS A 15 -5.55 8.46 -11.44
C HIS A 15 -5.54 8.84 -12.93
N ARG A 16 -6.73 8.93 -13.53
CA ARG A 16 -6.88 9.33 -14.95
C ARG A 16 -6.35 10.74 -15.25
N ASP A 17 -6.26 11.60 -14.23
CA ASP A 17 -5.72 12.96 -14.34
C ASP A 17 -4.18 13.02 -14.14
N GLY A 18 -3.52 11.88 -13.93
CA GLY A 18 -2.08 11.80 -13.68
C GLY A 18 -1.67 12.02 -12.23
N SER A 19 -2.59 12.33 -11.32
CA SER A 19 -2.29 12.39 -9.88
C SER A 19 -2.01 10.98 -9.33
N VAL A 20 -1.13 10.87 -8.32
CA VAL A 20 -0.82 9.57 -7.71
C VAL A 20 -2.07 9.03 -7.01
N TRP A 21 -2.45 7.80 -7.32
CA TRP A 21 -3.54 7.09 -6.65
C TRP A 21 -3.04 6.14 -5.58
N ALA A 22 -1.96 5.41 -5.86
CA ALA A 22 -1.35 4.51 -4.90
C ALA A 22 0.14 4.38 -5.18
N LYS A 23 0.94 4.21 -4.13
CA LYS A 23 2.35 3.85 -4.26
C LYS A 23 2.76 2.91 -3.15
N GLY A 24 3.72 2.05 -3.44
CA GLY A 24 4.29 1.12 -2.47
C GLY A 24 5.29 0.17 -3.11
N GLN A 25 5.73 -0.83 -2.35
CA GLN A 25 6.68 -1.81 -2.87
C GLN A 25 5.97 -3.04 -3.45
N SER A 26 6.57 -3.64 -4.46
CA SER A 26 6.14 -4.93 -5.02
C SER A 26 7.34 -5.80 -5.33
N ILE A 27 7.18 -7.10 -5.12
CA ILE A 27 8.16 -8.14 -5.48
C ILE A 27 7.48 -9.02 -6.52
N ASP A 28 8.06 -9.11 -7.72
CA ASP A 28 7.52 -9.87 -8.85
C ASP A 28 6.03 -9.54 -9.17
N GLY A 29 5.65 -8.26 -9.00
CA GLY A 29 4.27 -7.79 -9.22
C GLY A 29 3.30 -8.03 -8.06
N VAL A 30 3.77 -8.64 -6.96
CA VAL A 30 2.98 -8.87 -5.75
C VAL A 30 3.26 -7.75 -4.75
N ALA A 31 2.20 -7.09 -4.26
CA ALA A 31 2.31 -6.02 -3.27
C ALA A 31 2.99 -6.51 -1.97
N THR A 32 3.99 -5.77 -1.51
CA THR A 32 4.70 -6.05 -0.27
C THR A 32 5.12 -4.74 0.41
N GLY A 33 5.40 -4.79 1.70
CA GLY A 33 5.86 -3.64 2.46
C GLY A 33 4.79 -2.55 2.59
N TYR A 34 5.23 -1.31 2.76
CA TYR A 34 4.34 -0.19 3.01
C TYR A 34 3.70 0.34 1.73
N TRP A 35 2.39 0.58 1.81
CA TRP A 35 1.58 1.15 0.75
C TRP A 35 0.80 2.36 1.23
N GLN A 36 0.64 3.31 0.32
CA GLN A 36 -0.13 4.53 0.53
C GLN A 36 -1.09 4.72 -0.63
N TRP A 37 -2.30 5.17 -0.32
CA TRP A 37 -3.30 5.58 -1.30
C TRP A 37 -3.63 7.05 -1.11
N PHE A 38 -3.79 7.74 -2.22
CA PHE A 38 -4.04 9.17 -2.26
C PHE A 38 -5.31 9.47 -3.05
N ARG A 39 -6.00 10.51 -2.61
CA ARG A 39 -7.10 11.14 -3.34
C ARG A 39 -6.53 11.96 -4.50
N LYS A 40 -7.39 12.37 -5.44
CA LYS A 40 -7.01 13.22 -6.58
C LYS A 40 -6.39 14.56 -6.16
N ASN A 41 -6.75 15.06 -4.98
CA ASN A 41 -6.18 16.29 -4.40
C ASN A 41 -4.82 16.06 -3.72
N GLY A 42 -4.24 14.86 -3.80
CA GLY A 42 -2.96 14.50 -3.18
C GLY A 42 -3.04 14.19 -1.68
N VAL A 43 -4.21 14.35 -1.05
CA VAL A 43 -4.38 14.01 0.37
C VAL A 43 -4.35 12.49 0.54
N ILE A 44 -3.59 12.02 1.52
CA ILE A 44 -3.54 10.61 1.87
C ILE A 44 -4.92 10.13 2.29
N MET A 45 -5.36 9.02 1.70
CA MET A 45 -6.65 8.39 1.99
C MET A 45 -6.47 7.22 2.94
N ARG A 46 -5.42 6.43 2.72
CA ARG A 46 -5.15 5.21 3.48
C ARG A 46 -3.66 4.87 3.42
N SER A 47 -3.18 4.18 4.43
CA SER A 47 -1.86 3.53 4.41
C SER A 47 -1.89 2.22 5.18
N GLY A 48 -0.92 1.36 4.90
CA GLY A 48 -0.78 0.07 5.59
C GLY A 48 0.29 -0.79 4.96
N TYR A 49 0.42 -2.01 5.46
CA TYR A 49 1.42 -2.97 4.99
C TYR A 49 0.76 -4.13 4.24
N PHE A 50 1.50 -4.67 3.28
CA PHE A 50 1.19 -5.93 2.63
C PHE A 50 2.33 -6.94 2.85
N ASP A 51 1.95 -8.20 2.96
CA ASP A 51 2.86 -9.33 2.89
C ASP A 51 2.31 -10.34 1.88
N GLN A 52 3.09 -10.65 0.85
CA GLN A 52 2.69 -11.55 -0.24
C GLN A 52 1.31 -11.22 -0.87
N GLY A 53 0.98 -9.93 -0.98
CA GLY A 53 -0.31 -9.46 -1.52
C GLY A 53 -1.45 -9.40 -0.50
N GLU A 54 -1.25 -9.91 0.71
CA GLU A 54 -2.24 -9.88 1.78
C GLU A 54 -2.04 -8.65 2.69
N PRO A 55 -3.11 -7.92 3.05
CA PRO A 55 -3.00 -6.77 3.94
C PRO A 55 -2.66 -7.23 5.36
N VAL A 56 -1.56 -6.71 5.91
CA VAL A 56 -1.07 -7.05 7.25
C VAL A 56 -0.76 -5.81 8.08
N GLY A 57 -0.61 -6.00 9.39
CA GLY A 57 -0.23 -4.96 10.33
C GLY A 57 -1.32 -3.90 10.51
N GLU A 58 -0.91 -2.70 10.91
CA GLU A 58 -1.82 -1.59 11.10
C GLU A 58 -2.12 -0.89 9.79
N TRP A 59 -3.40 -0.58 9.62
CA TRP A 59 -3.94 0.14 8.48
C TRP A 59 -4.61 1.41 8.96
N THR A 60 -4.10 2.53 8.52
CA THR A 60 -4.60 3.86 8.88
C THR A 60 -5.44 4.39 7.74
N THR A 61 -6.68 4.76 8.03
CA THR A 61 -7.55 5.52 7.13
C THR A 61 -7.53 6.98 7.59
N TYR A 62 -7.40 7.88 6.63
CA TYR A 62 -7.34 9.32 6.87
C TYR A 62 -8.61 10.00 6.34
N ASP A 63 -8.98 11.13 6.93
CA ASP A 63 -10.12 11.93 6.52
C ASP A 63 -9.83 12.74 5.23
N GLN A 64 -10.66 13.74 4.92
CA GLN A 64 -10.48 14.57 3.71
C GLN A 64 -9.32 15.58 3.83
N THR A 65 -8.85 15.84 5.05
CA THR A 65 -7.77 16.77 5.37
C THR A 65 -6.43 16.07 5.62
N GLY A 66 -6.44 14.74 5.71
CA GLY A 66 -5.25 13.92 5.95
C GLY A 66 -5.02 13.59 7.43
N ASN A 67 -5.99 13.88 8.30
CA ASN A 67 -5.92 13.48 9.71
C ASN A 67 -6.33 12.01 9.87
N VAL A 68 -5.76 11.34 10.87
CA VAL A 68 -6.10 9.94 11.17
C VAL A 68 -7.56 9.86 11.59
N TYR A 69 -8.36 9.15 10.79
CA TYR A 69 -9.76 8.90 11.06
C TYR A 69 -9.98 7.56 11.75
N LYS A 70 -9.22 6.53 11.35
CA LYS A 70 -9.38 5.17 11.87
C LYS A 70 -8.09 4.37 11.71
N VAL A 71 -7.71 3.64 12.74
CA VAL A 71 -6.67 2.60 12.65
C VAL A 71 -7.32 1.23 12.78
N THR A 72 -6.93 0.30 11.91
CA THR A 72 -7.41 -1.08 11.93
C THR A 72 -6.24 -2.03 11.87
N SER A 73 -6.21 -3.02 12.76
CA SER A 73 -5.21 -4.09 12.69
C SER A 73 -5.70 -5.18 11.74
N LYS A 74 -4.89 -5.49 10.73
CA LYS A 74 -5.08 -6.60 9.81
C LYS A 74 -4.06 -7.67 10.19
N SER A 75 -4.52 -8.73 10.84
CA SER A 75 -3.75 -9.95 10.93
C SER A 75 -3.98 -10.77 9.66
N ALA A 76 -2.91 -11.25 9.04
CA ALA A 76 -3.04 -12.38 8.13
C ALA A 76 -3.65 -13.52 8.95
N LYS A 77 -4.88 -13.94 8.62
CA LYS A 77 -5.47 -15.10 9.30
C LYS A 77 -4.50 -16.27 9.10
N PRO A 78 -4.11 -17.01 10.15
CA PRO A 78 -3.40 -18.26 9.96
C PRO A 78 -4.29 -19.16 9.10
N ARG A 79 -3.75 -19.64 7.98
CA ARG A 79 -4.36 -20.68 7.16
C ARG A 79 -4.34 -22.01 7.91
#